data_AF-A0A7S2AHE1-F1
#
_entry.id   AF-A0A7S2AHE1-F1
#
_cell.length_a   1.000
_cell.length_b   1.000
_cell.length_c   1.000
_cell.angle_alpha   90.00
_cell.angle_beta   90.00
_cell.angle_gamma   90.00
#
_symmetry.space_group_name_H-M   'P 1'
#
loop_
_entity.id
_entity.type
_entity.pdbx_description
1 polymer ?
#
loop_
_entity_poly.entity_id
_entity_poly.type
_entity_poly.pdbx_seq_one_letter_code
_entity_poly.pdbx_strand_id
1 'polypeptide(L)'
;SLQDSSWHGDFTPPIGKVNLSSAKEGAVRDFRIAAWSEPPFSPENVFLDEKDWLTLDGGGTIWHFLKIPFQCYTPLNFQTQRLSCQRPMVFPAKPQLSEALERMSSAWFVGIVEQYQASICLYNVKARGVLPPYCDCRNRALWKTFPGRIDNEQAHRTNYSQLSQETLNTMDELTAADQVLYKAGVQRFMREVHEVEKAHGTKLICDTTRKA
;
A
#
# COMPACT_ATOMS: atom_id res chain seq x y z
N SER A 1 -15.55 -16.72 23.64
CA SER A 1 -14.15 -17.08 23.38
C SER A 1 -14.13 -18.13 22.29
N LEU A 2 -13.41 -17.87 21.21
CA LEU A 2 -13.08 -18.85 20.17
C LEU A 2 -11.57 -19.02 20.22
N GLN A 3 -11.13 -19.85 21.18
CA GLN A 3 -9.80 -20.45 21.16
C GLN A 3 -9.96 -21.79 20.42
N ASP A 4 -8.99 -22.18 19.59
CA ASP A 4 -8.87 -23.47 18.87
C ASP A 4 -9.32 -23.59 17.41
N SER A 5 -9.25 -22.52 16.62
CA SER A 5 -9.10 -22.71 15.17
C SER A 5 -7.99 -21.81 14.65
N SER A 6 -6.86 -22.44 14.32
CA SER A 6 -5.80 -21.87 13.50
C SER A 6 -6.38 -21.43 12.15
N TRP A 7 -6.84 -20.19 12.09
CA TRP A 7 -7.19 -19.53 10.84
C TRP A 7 -5.88 -19.12 10.16
N HIS A 8 -5.51 -19.88 9.14
CA HIS A 8 -4.52 -19.43 8.16
C HIS A 8 -5.19 -18.38 7.27
N GLY A 9 -4.51 -17.26 7.03
CA GLY A 9 -4.97 -16.12 6.22
C GLY A 9 -5.14 -16.40 4.73
N ASP A 10 -5.65 -17.57 4.37
CA ASP A 10 -6.15 -17.84 3.03
C ASP A 10 -7.64 -17.45 3.03
N PHE A 11 -8.06 -16.58 2.11
CA PHE A 11 -9.46 -16.41 1.68
C PHE A 11 -9.98 -17.67 0.99
N THR A 12 -9.87 -18.80 1.69
CA THR A 12 -10.40 -20.09 1.31
C THR A 12 -11.69 -20.30 2.09
N PRO A 13 -12.75 -20.83 1.46
CA PRO A 13 -13.87 -21.38 2.20
C PRO A 13 -13.33 -22.38 3.24
N PRO A 14 -13.97 -22.52 4.42
CA PRO A 14 -13.53 -23.48 5.42
C PRO A 14 -13.32 -24.86 4.78
N ILE A 15 -12.11 -25.41 4.96
CA ILE A 15 -11.60 -26.64 4.33
C ILE A 15 -12.43 -27.89 4.69
N GLY A 16 -13.47 -27.76 5.53
CA GLY A 16 -14.36 -28.83 5.95
C GLY A 16 -15.11 -29.58 4.83
N LYS A 17 -14.98 -29.18 3.55
CA LYS A 17 -15.53 -29.91 2.40
C LYS A 17 -14.52 -30.65 1.54
N VAL A 18 -13.20 -30.49 1.76
CA VAL A 18 -12.17 -31.16 0.95
C VAL A 18 -11.35 -32.08 1.85
N ASN A 19 -11.48 -33.40 1.64
CA ASN A 19 -10.67 -34.38 2.35
C ASN A 19 -9.21 -34.32 1.84
N LEU A 20 -8.39 -33.50 2.51
CA LEU A 20 -7.00 -33.19 2.14
C LEU A 20 -6.08 -34.42 2.07
N SER A 21 -6.41 -35.51 2.79
CA SER A 21 -5.63 -36.76 2.72
C SER A 21 -5.77 -37.50 1.38
N SER A 22 -6.75 -37.10 0.56
CA SER A 22 -7.09 -37.74 -0.73
C SER A 22 -7.18 -36.79 -1.91
N ALA A 23 -7.14 -35.48 -1.65
CA ALA A 23 -7.28 -34.46 -2.69
C ALA A 23 -5.96 -34.34 -3.46
N LYS A 24 -5.94 -34.82 -4.71
CA LYS A 24 -4.88 -34.46 -5.67
C LYS A 24 -4.82 -32.94 -5.75
N GLU A 25 -3.62 -32.38 -5.92
CA GLU A 25 -3.37 -30.93 -6.04
C GLU A 25 -4.34 -30.23 -7.02
N GLY A 26 -4.75 -30.92 -8.09
CA GLY A 26 -5.78 -30.47 -9.04
C GLY A 26 -7.18 -30.25 -8.45
N ALA A 27 -7.63 -31.06 -7.48
CA ALA A 27 -8.95 -30.91 -6.85
C ALA A 27 -9.01 -29.70 -5.90
N VAL A 28 -7.91 -29.45 -5.17
CA VAL A 28 -7.75 -28.24 -4.35
C VAL A 28 -7.69 -27.00 -5.25
N ARG A 29 -6.98 -27.11 -6.39
CA ARG A 29 -6.90 -26.06 -7.43
C ARG A 29 -8.27 -25.72 -8.04
N ASP A 30 -9.03 -26.71 -8.49
CA ASP A 30 -10.30 -26.47 -9.17
C ASP A 30 -11.36 -25.90 -8.21
N PHE A 31 -11.33 -26.31 -6.93
CA PHE A 31 -12.17 -25.73 -5.88
C PHE A 31 -11.79 -24.28 -5.56
N ARG A 32 -10.48 -23.96 -5.51
CA ARG A 32 -9.99 -22.59 -5.34
C ARG A 32 -10.44 -21.71 -6.50
N ILE A 33 -10.20 -22.10 -7.76
CA ILE A 33 -10.57 -21.30 -8.93
C ILE A 33 -12.08 -21.02 -8.97
N ALA A 34 -12.93 -22.01 -8.66
CA ALA A 34 -14.38 -21.84 -8.65
C ALA A 34 -14.86 -20.79 -7.64
N ALA A 35 -14.25 -20.72 -6.45
CA ALA A 35 -14.58 -19.72 -5.43
C ALA A 35 -14.19 -18.29 -5.84
N TRP A 36 -13.25 -18.13 -6.78
CA TRP A 36 -12.81 -16.85 -7.33
C TRP A 36 -13.36 -16.56 -8.73
N SER A 37 -14.08 -17.46 -9.39
CA SER A 37 -14.62 -17.21 -10.73
C SER A 37 -15.98 -16.52 -10.71
N GLU A 38 -16.63 -16.41 -9.55
CA GLU A 38 -17.95 -15.81 -9.42
C GLU A 38 -17.92 -14.53 -8.57
N PRO A 39 -18.43 -13.39 -9.09
CA PRO A 39 -18.67 -12.21 -8.27
C PRO A 39 -19.68 -12.52 -7.15
N PRO A 40 -19.60 -11.82 -6.00
CA PRO A 40 -18.66 -10.75 -5.71
C PRO A 40 -17.43 -11.26 -4.94
N PHE A 41 -16.24 -10.77 -5.33
CA PHE A 41 -14.93 -11.09 -4.71
C PHE A 41 -14.81 -10.63 -3.24
N SER A 42 -15.83 -9.94 -2.74
CA SER A 42 -16.18 -9.81 -1.33
C SER A 42 -17.68 -10.13 -1.27
N PRO A 43 -18.15 -11.05 -0.42
CA PRO A 43 -19.59 -11.26 -0.26
C PRO A 43 -20.27 -9.92 0.05
N GLU A 44 -21.46 -9.68 -0.51
CA GLU A 44 -22.24 -8.51 -0.11
C GLU A 44 -22.36 -8.52 1.42
N ASN A 45 -21.95 -7.44 2.08
CA ASN A 45 -21.95 -7.23 3.54
C ASN A 45 -20.74 -7.76 4.34
N VAL A 46 -19.59 -8.06 3.72
CA VAL A 46 -18.35 -8.28 4.49
C VAL A 46 -17.56 -6.97 4.59
N PHE A 47 -17.70 -6.30 5.72
CA PHE A 47 -16.74 -5.27 6.14
C PHE A 47 -15.54 -5.98 6.75
N LEU A 48 -14.35 -5.71 6.22
CA LEU A 48 -13.10 -6.18 6.81
C LEU A 48 -12.83 -5.36 8.08
N ASP A 49 -12.69 -6.05 9.22
CA ASP A 49 -12.25 -5.45 10.47
C ASP A 49 -10.73 -5.17 10.42
N GLU A 50 -10.24 -4.25 11.25
CA GLU A 50 -8.81 -3.90 11.34
C GLU A 50 -7.90 -5.13 11.60
N LYS A 51 -8.44 -6.15 12.27
CA LYS A 51 -7.75 -7.43 12.56
C LYS A 51 -7.59 -8.32 11.32
N ASP A 52 -8.46 -8.18 10.31
CA ASP A 52 -8.48 -9.03 9.12
C ASP A 52 -7.35 -8.63 8.15
N TRP A 53 -6.88 -7.38 8.24
CA TRP A 53 -5.79 -6.83 7.43
C TRP A 53 -4.44 -7.53 7.67
N LEU A 54 -4.20 -8.03 8.89
CA LEU A 54 -2.96 -8.76 9.23
C LEU A 54 -2.89 -10.13 8.57
N THR A 55 -4.03 -10.66 8.12
CA THR A 55 -4.15 -11.96 7.47
C THR A 55 -4.39 -11.84 5.97
N LEU A 56 -4.45 -10.62 5.42
CA LEU A 56 -4.95 -10.34 4.09
C LEU A 56 -3.93 -10.51 2.95
N ASP A 57 -2.64 -10.65 3.27
CA ASP A 57 -1.66 -11.03 2.26
C ASP A 57 -0.45 -11.72 2.90
N GLY A 58 -0.35 -13.03 2.68
CA GLY A 58 0.71 -13.87 3.25
C GLY A 58 1.31 -14.90 2.30
N GLY A 59 0.97 -14.91 1.00
CA GLY A 59 1.71 -15.76 0.08
C GLY A 59 0.98 -16.25 -1.15
N GLY A 60 1.20 -15.56 -2.27
CA GLY A 60 1.64 -16.16 -3.53
C GLY A 60 0.67 -17.02 -4.34
N THR A 61 -0.37 -17.64 -3.78
CA THR A 61 -1.12 -18.66 -4.54
C THR A 61 -2.00 -18.05 -5.62
N ILE A 62 -2.76 -16.98 -5.37
CA ILE A 62 -3.63 -16.38 -6.42
C ILE A 62 -2.83 -15.74 -7.56
N TRP A 63 -1.67 -15.18 -7.22
CA TRP A 63 -0.84 -14.40 -8.13
C TRP A 63 -0.26 -15.26 -9.26
N HIS A 64 0.15 -16.50 -8.97
CA HIS A 64 0.65 -17.45 -9.99
C HIS A 64 -0.42 -17.88 -11.01
N PHE A 65 -1.71 -17.78 -10.69
CA PHE A 65 -2.80 -18.24 -11.56
C PHE A 65 -3.36 -17.13 -12.46
N LEU A 66 -3.24 -15.89 -12.02
CA LEU A 66 -3.52 -14.74 -12.86
C LEU A 66 -2.30 -14.55 -13.75
N LYS A 67 -2.47 -14.50 -15.08
CA LYS A 67 -1.39 -14.21 -16.03
C LYS A 67 -0.93 -12.75 -15.91
N ILE A 68 -0.60 -12.33 -14.71
CA ILE A 68 -0.09 -11.01 -14.37
C ILE A 68 1.37 -11.00 -14.83
N PRO A 69 1.81 -9.94 -15.53
CA PRO A 69 3.22 -9.74 -15.83
C PRO A 69 4.06 -9.93 -14.56
N PHE A 70 5.20 -10.62 -14.68
CA PHE A 70 6.13 -10.88 -13.56
C PHE A 70 5.55 -11.69 -12.38
N GLN A 71 4.59 -12.59 -12.64
CA GLN A 71 4.05 -13.61 -11.73
C GLN A 71 3.29 -13.10 -10.49
N CYS A 72 3.62 -11.94 -9.93
CA CYS A 72 2.94 -11.37 -8.76
C CYS A 72 2.86 -9.83 -8.75
N TYR A 73 3.49 -9.14 -9.70
CA TYR A 73 3.67 -7.69 -9.62
C TYR A 73 3.64 -7.04 -10.99
N THR A 74 2.73 -6.08 -11.21
CA THR A 74 2.77 -5.25 -12.41
C THR A 74 3.52 -3.95 -12.11
N PRO A 75 4.72 -3.71 -12.68
CA PRO A 75 5.43 -2.46 -12.47
C PRO A 75 4.83 -1.28 -13.23
N LEU A 76 3.94 -1.56 -14.20
CA LEU A 76 3.42 -0.56 -15.12
C LEU A 76 2.42 0.35 -14.42
N ASN A 77 2.87 1.56 -14.06
CA ASN A 77 2.08 2.62 -13.42
C ASN A 77 1.21 2.09 -12.28
N PHE A 78 1.85 1.38 -11.34
CA PHE A 78 1.18 0.64 -10.28
C PHE A 78 0.36 1.56 -9.36
N GLN A 79 0.88 2.71 -8.94
CA GLN A 79 0.15 3.62 -8.06
C GLN A 79 -1.10 4.17 -8.78
N THR A 80 -0.94 4.55 -10.04
CA THR A 80 -2.02 5.03 -10.92
C THR A 80 -3.05 3.94 -11.13
N GLN A 81 -2.63 2.71 -11.38
CA GLN A 81 -3.51 1.56 -11.54
C GLN A 81 -4.31 1.31 -10.27
N ARG A 82 -3.66 1.28 -9.10
CA ARG A 82 -4.35 1.05 -7.82
C ARG A 82 -5.35 2.13 -7.49
N LEU A 83 -5.02 3.40 -7.75
CA LEU A 83 -5.93 4.50 -7.49
C LEU A 83 -7.07 4.60 -8.50
N SER A 84 -6.86 4.32 -9.79
CA SER A 84 -7.92 4.34 -10.83
C SER A 84 -8.71 3.03 -10.96
N CYS A 85 -8.36 1.99 -10.20
CA CYS A 85 -8.92 0.67 -10.36
C CYS A 85 -10.43 0.62 -10.08
N GLN A 86 -11.21 -0.03 -10.96
CA GLN A 86 -12.61 -0.39 -10.70
C GLN A 86 -12.76 -1.84 -10.20
N ARG A 87 -11.77 -2.70 -10.50
CA ARG A 87 -11.77 -4.13 -10.15
C ARG A 87 -10.34 -4.55 -9.76
N PRO A 88 -10.05 -4.88 -8.48
CA PRO A 88 -8.69 -5.02 -7.94
C PRO A 88 -7.71 -5.90 -8.73
N MET A 89 -8.22 -6.89 -9.46
CA MET A 89 -7.45 -7.87 -10.24
C MET A 89 -7.43 -7.60 -11.75
N VAL A 90 -7.99 -6.47 -12.21
CA VAL A 90 -7.94 -6.04 -13.61
C VAL A 90 -6.84 -5.00 -13.76
N PHE A 91 -5.85 -5.33 -14.59
CA PHE A 91 -4.69 -4.50 -14.85
C PHE A 91 -4.76 -3.98 -16.29
N PRO A 92 -5.40 -2.80 -16.51
CA PRO A 92 -5.42 -2.23 -17.84
C PRO A 92 -4.00 -1.88 -18.28
N ALA A 93 -3.67 -2.12 -19.55
CA ALA A 93 -2.38 -1.74 -20.11
C ALA A 93 -2.11 -0.23 -20.03
N LYS A 94 -3.17 0.58 -19.90
CA LYS A 94 -3.11 2.02 -19.72
C LYS A 94 -4.05 2.43 -18.59
N PRO A 95 -3.57 2.60 -17.35
CA PRO A 95 -4.39 3.09 -16.26
C PRO A 95 -4.77 4.56 -16.47
N GLN A 96 -5.93 4.96 -15.95
CA GLN A 96 -6.52 6.27 -16.20
C GLN A 96 -5.95 7.29 -15.21
N LEU A 97 -4.93 8.04 -15.63
CA LEU A 97 -4.25 9.03 -14.77
C LEU A 97 -5.19 10.10 -14.20
N SER A 98 -6.15 10.60 -14.99
CA SER A 98 -7.11 11.60 -14.52
C SER A 98 -7.98 11.09 -13.37
N GLU A 99 -8.47 9.85 -13.47
CA GLU A 99 -9.26 9.21 -12.41
C GLU A 99 -8.41 8.94 -11.16
N ALA A 100 -7.14 8.53 -11.34
CA ALA A 100 -6.22 8.36 -10.22
C ALA A 100 -5.93 9.69 -9.50
N LEU A 101 -5.76 10.79 -10.24
CA LEU A 101 -5.56 12.13 -9.68
C LEU A 101 -6.79 12.63 -8.92
N GLU A 102 -7.98 12.44 -9.48
CA GLU A 102 -9.25 12.79 -8.83
C GLU A 102 -9.42 12.02 -7.52
N ARG A 103 -9.25 10.70 -7.55
CA ARG A 103 -9.38 9.84 -6.36
C ARG A 103 -8.28 10.09 -5.34
N MET A 104 -7.04 10.36 -5.78
CA MET A 104 -5.97 10.81 -4.89
C MET A 104 -6.36 12.14 -4.22
N SER A 105 -6.97 13.09 -4.95
CA SER A 105 -7.42 14.36 -4.38
C SER A 105 -8.59 14.20 -3.40
N SER A 106 -9.51 13.26 -3.66
CA SER A 106 -10.68 13.02 -2.81
C SER A 106 -10.38 12.12 -1.62
N ALA A 107 -9.24 11.42 -1.60
CA ALA A 107 -8.86 10.57 -0.48
C ALA A 107 -8.80 11.37 0.83
N TRP A 108 -9.34 10.82 1.92
CA TRP A 108 -9.35 11.50 3.22
C TRP A 108 -7.94 11.82 3.75
N PHE A 109 -6.96 10.97 3.44
CA PHE A 109 -5.56 11.12 3.83
C PHE A 109 -4.62 10.62 2.72
N VAL A 110 -3.48 11.29 2.55
CA VAL A 110 -2.38 10.88 1.68
C VAL A 110 -1.08 11.04 2.47
N GLY A 111 -0.30 9.96 2.57
CA GLY A 111 1.04 9.94 3.17
C GLY A 111 2.12 9.71 2.12
N ILE A 112 3.36 10.06 2.48
CA ILE A 112 4.56 9.88 1.66
C ILE A 112 5.55 9.03 2.45
N VAL A 113 6.05 7.95 1.85
CA VAL A 113 6.91 6.96 2.53
C VAL A 113 8.25 7.59 2.94
N GLU A 114 8.81 8.43 2.08
CA GLU A 114 10.03 9.22 2.32
C GLU A 114 9.88 10.19 3.50
N GLN A 115 8.64 10.51 3.87
CA GLN A 115 8.27 11.37 4.99
C GLN A 115 7.34 10.60 5.96
N TYR A 116 7.64 9.31 6.21
CA TYR A 116 6.76 8.42 6.97
C TYR A 116 6.35 8.98 8.35
N GLN A 117 7.32 9.46 9.14
CA GLN A 117 7.02 10.04 10.46
C GLN A 117 6.09 11.26 10.35
N ALA A 118 6.35 12.17 9.42
CA ALA A 118 5.49 13.33 9.17
C ALA A 118 4.09 12.90 8.67
N SER A 119 4.01 11.83 7.88
CA SER A 119 2.74 11.23 7.44
C SER A 119 1.93 10.69 8.62
N ILE A 120 2.55 9.99 9.57
CA ILE A 120 1.88 9.52 10.79
C ILE A 120 1.45 10.70 11.69
N CYS A 121 2.27 11.75 11.77
CA CYS A 121 1.92 12.97 12.51
C CYS A 121 0.70 13.67 11.90
N LEU A 122 0.68 13.84 10.57
CA LEU A 122 -0.45 14.38 9.84
C LEU A 122 -1.70 13.51 10.05
N TYR A 123 -1.57 12.18 9.95
CA TYR A 123 -2.66 11.24 10.22
C TYR A 123 -3.25 11.41 11.62
N ASN A 124 -2.41 11.53 12.66
CA ASN A 124 -2.89 11.71 14.04
C ASN A 124 -3.71 12.99 14.20
N VAL A 125 -3.30 14.09 13.57
CA VAL A 125 -4.06 15.34 13.60
C VAL A 125 -5.39 15.18 12.85
N LYS A 126 -5.40 14.58 11.66
CA LYS A 126 -6.66 14.37 10.90
C LYS A 126 -7.63 13.41 11.59
N ALA A 127 -7.11 12.32 12.16
CA ALA A 127 -7.91 11.27 12.78
C ALA A 127 -8.41 11.66 14.17
N ARG A 128 -7.59 12.36 14.97
CA ARG A 128 -7.82 12.56 16.42
C ARG A 128 -7.77 14.01 16.86
N GLY A 129 -7.36 14.95 16.00
CA GLY A 129 -7.16 16.36 16.37
C GLY A 129 -5.98 16.60 17.30
N VAL A 130 -5.16 15.57 17.56
CA VAL A 130 -4.04 15.63 18.52
C VAL A 130 -2.72 15.49 17.77
N LEU A 131 -1.75 16.32 18.14
CA LEU A 131 -0.39 16.23 17.65
C LEU A 131 0.52 15.60 18.74
N PRO A 132 1.04 14.38 18.54
CA PRO A 132 1.95 13.75 19.48
C PRO A 132 3.24 14.55 19.70
N PRO A 133 3.88 14.49 20.89
CA PRO A 133 5.10 15.24 21.17
C PRO A 133 6.29 14.90 20.25
N TYR A 134 6.34 13.67 19.73
CA TYR A 134 7.38 13.23 18.78
C TYR A 134 7.25 13.82 17.38
N CYS A 135 6.23 14.65 17.13
CA CYS A 135 5.97 15.24 15.82
C CYS A 135 6.63 16.61 15.62
N ASP A 136 7.27 17.19 16.63
CA ASP A 136 8.08 18.40 16.44
C ASP A 136 9.54 18.04 16.13
N CYS A 137 9.91 18.15 14.87
CA CYS A 137 11.26 17.82 14.41
C CYS A 137 12.33 18.79 14.94
N ARG A 138 11.95 19.97 15.44
CA ARG A 138 12.88 20.90 16.12
C ARG A 138 13.31 20.33 17.47
N ASN A 139 12.42 19.60 18.15
CA ASN A 139 12.76 18.89 19.36
C ASN A 139 13.34 17.51 19.03
N ARG A 140 14.64 17.48 18.73
CA ARG A 140 15.34 16.24 18.34
C ARG A 140 15.27 15.12 19.38
N ALA A 141 15.10 15.44 20.67
CA ALA A 141 14.97 14.44 21.72
C ALA A 141 13.64 13.70 21.61
N LEU A 142 12.53 14.44 21.51
CA LEU A 142 11.20 13.85 21.34
C LEU A 142 11.00 13.27 19.94
N TRP A 143 11.55 13.90 18.90
CA TRP A 143 11.47 13.39 17.53
C TRP A 143 11.99 11.95 17.39
N LYS A 144 13.06 11.60 18.14
CA LYS A 144 13.66 10.27 18.14
C LYS A 144 12.82 9.21 18.88
N THR A 145 11.81 9.59 19.66
CA THR A 145 10.95 8.64 20.38
C THR A 145 9.79 8.13 19.51
N PHE A 146 9.76 8.47 18.22
CA PHE A 146 8.77 7.96 17.28
C PHE A 146 8.80 6.42 17.23
N PRO A 147 7.67 5.75 17.50
CA PRO A 147 7.64 4.29 17.64
C PRO A 147 7.80 3.55 16.30
N GLY A 148 7.56 4.21 15.17
CA GLY A 148 7.63 3.60 13.83
C GLY A 148 9.03 3.57 13.22
N ARG A 149 10.08 3.93 13.97
CA ARG A 149 11.45 3.85 13.47
C ARG A 149 12.00 2.44 13.61
N ILE A 150 11.66 1.60 12.64
CA ILE A 150 12.37 0.35 12.40
C ILE A 150 13.42 0.68 11.34
N ASP A 151 14.67 0.83 11.77
CA ASP A 151 15.77 0.93 10.83
C ASP A 151 15.86 -0.44 10.14
N ASN A 152 15.32 -0.54 8.93
CA ASN A 152 15.40 -1.77 8.13
C ASN A 152 16.86 -1.94 7.66
N GLU A 153 17.71 -2.46 8.55
CA GLU A 153 19.12 -2.75 8.27
C GLU A 153 19.28 -3.71 7.08
N GLN A 154 18.25 -4.50 6.79
CA GLN A 154 18.18 -5.45 5.67
C GLN A 154 17.47 -4.91 4.42
N ALA A 155 17.05 -3.63 4.41
CA ALA A 155 16.50 -3.06 3.18
C ALA A 155 17.56 -3.17 2.08
N HIS A 156 17.27 -3.92 1.02
CA HIS A 156 18.09 -3.98 -0.18
C HIS A 156 18.16 -2.57 -0.78
N ARG A 157 19.16 -1.80 -0.38
CA ARG A 157 19.45 -0.50 -0.96
C ARG A 157 20.14 -0.77 -2.29
N THR A 158 19.34 -0.89 -3.35
CA THR A 158 19.88 -0.85 -4.71
C THR A 158 20.63 0.46 -4.85
N ASN A 159 21.93 0.38 -5.12
CA ASN A 159 22.71 1.57 -5.37
C ASN A 159 22.32 2.10 -6.76
N TYR A 160 21.60 3.22 -6.81
CA TYR A 160 21.18 3.87 -8.05
C TYR A 160 22.36 4.11 -9.01
N SER A 161 23.57 4.29 -8.50
CA SER A 161 24.76 4.48 -9.35
C SER A 161 25.19 3.22 -10.11
N GLN A 162 24.60 2.06 -9.81
CA GLN A 162 24.88 0.79 -10.48
C GLN A 162 23.90 0.48 -11.62
N LEU A 163 22.85 1.28 -11.80
CA LEU A 163 21.88 1.09 -12.87
C LEU A 163 22.38 1.77 -14.15
N SER A 164 22.25 1.08 -15.29
CA SER A 164 22.51 1.68 -16.59
C SER A 164 21.46 2.74 -16.93
N GLN A 165 21.82 3.71 -17.78
CA GLN A 165 20.87 4.71 -18.25
C GLN A 165 19.67 4.08 -18.97
N GLU A 166 19.89 2.98 -19.70
CA GLU A 166 18.84 2.22 -20.37
C GLU A 166 17.82 1.65 -19.37
N THR A 167 18.30 1.08 -18.26
CA THR A 167 17.44 0.59 -17.18
C THR A 167 16.65 1.72 -16.54
N LEU A 168 17.28 2.87 -16.28
CA LEU A 168 16.60 4.05 -15.74
C LEU A 168 15.50 4.55 -16.67
N ASN A 169 15.79 4.67 -17.98
CA ASN A 169 14.79 5.06 -18.98
C ASN A 169 13.63 4.06 -19.01
N THR A 170 13.91 2.76 -18.92
CA THR A 170 12.86 1.72 -18.86
C THR A 170 11.99 1.89 -17.60
N MET A 171 12.58 2.19 -16.45
CA MET A 171 11.84 2.46 -15.22
C MET A 171 10.97 3.72 -15.35
N ASP A 172 11.49 4.77 -15.99
CA ASP A 172 10.74 6.00 -16.25
C ASP A 172 9.54 5.75 -17.17
N GLU A 173 9.73 4.98 -18.23
CA GLU A 173 8.64 4.60 -19.14
C GLU A 173 7.56 3.76 -18.45
N LEU A 174 7.97 2.80 -17.61
CA LEU A 174 7.04 1.96 -16.83
C LEU A 174 6.26 2.76 -15.78
N THR A 175 6.80 3.88 -15.29
CA THR A 175 6.24 4.66 -14.18
C THR A 175 5.79 6.07 -14.57
N ALA A 176 5.73 6.41 -15.86
CA ALA A 176 5.48 7.77 -16.32
C ALA A 176 4.22 8.42 -15.72
N ALA A 177 3.11 7.68 -15.59
CA ALA A 177 1.89 8.19 -14.96
C ALA A 177 2.02 8.25 -13.42
N ASP A 178 2.70 7.28 -12.82
CA ASP A 178 2.98 7.27 -11.38
C ASP A 178 3.84 8.48 -10.97
N GLN A 179 4.79 8.91 -11.79
CA GLN A 179 5.59 10.10 -11.51
C GLN A 179 4.72 11.37 -11.41
N VAL A 180 3.75 11.52 -12.33
CA VAL A 180 2.81 12.65 -12.31
C VAL A 180 1.91 12.58 -11.08
N LEU A 181 1.36 11.39 -10.78
CA LEU A 181 0.50 11.16 -9.64
C LEU A 181 1.23 11.38 -8.31
N TYR A 182 2.44 10.84 -8.18
CA TYR A 182 3.30 10.99 -7.01
C TYR A 182 3.64 12.45 -6.76
N LYS A 183 4.04 13.20 -7.81
CA LYS A 183 4.30 14.64 -7.70
C LYS A 183 3.07 15.41 -7.19
N ALA A 184 1.88 15.10 -7.70
CA ALA A 184 0.64 15.70 -7.22
C ALA A 184 0.35 15.32 -5.75
N GLY A 185 0.59 14.06 -5.38
CA GLY A 185 0.46 13.56 -4.00
C GLY A 185 1.41 14.27 -3.03
N VAL A 186 2.68 14.44 -3.40
CA VAL A 186 3.67 15.20 -2.62
C VAL A 186 3.24 16.64 -2.44
N GLN A 187 2.79 17.31 -3.51
CA GLN A 187 2.31 18.70 -3.41
C GLN A 187 1.11 18.84 -2.46
N ARG A 188 0.15 17.92 -2.54
CA ARG A 188 -0.98 17.84 -1.62
C ARG A 188 -0.49 17.63 -0.18
N PHE A 189 0.34 16.62 0.04
CA PHE A 189 0.88 16.28 1.36
C PHE A 189 1.61 17.48 2.00
N MET A 190 2.48 18.14 1.25
CA MET A 190 3.23 19.31 1.76
C MET A 190 2.33 20.49 2.11
N ARG A 191 1.23 20.69 1.39
CA ARG A 191 0.22 21.70 1.73
C ARG A 191 -0.46 21.37 3.05
N GLU A 192 -0.94 20.14 3.22
CA GLU A 192 -1.60 19.69 4.46
C GLU A 192 -0.64 19.74 5.67
N VAL A 193 0.63 19.35 5.48
CA VAL A 193 1.68 19.50 6.49
C VAL A 193 1.84 20.97 6.89
N HIS A 194 1.92 21.89 5.92
CA HIS A 194 2.09 23.31 6.22
C HIS A 194 0.90 23.89 7.01
N GLU A 195 -0.33 23.48 6.68
CA GLU A 195 -1.53 23.88 7.42
C GLU A 195 -1.48 23.40 8.88
N VAL A 196 -1.09 22.15 9.13
CA VAL A 196 -0.91 21.60 10.48
C VAL A 196 0.23 22.29 11.24
N GLU A 197 1.37 22.53 10.58
CA GLU A 197 2.50 23.26 11.17
C GLU A 197 2.07 24.65 11.65
N LYS A 198 1.31 25.37 10.82
CA LYS A 198 0.78 26.69 11.15
C LYS A 198 -0.23 26.64 12.30
N ALA A 199 -1.17 25.69 12.26
CA ALA A 199 -2.22 25.56 13.28
C ALA A 199 -1.69 25.19 14.66
N HIS A 200 -0.65 24.35 14.72
CA HIS A 200 -0.09 23.85 15.98
C HIS A 200 1.20 24.57 16.42
N GLY A 201 1.74 25.51 15.64
CA GLY A 201 3.02 26.15 15.92
C GLY A 201 4.20 25.17 15.95
N THR A 202 4.09 24.07 15.20
CA THR A 202 5.07 22.97 15.16
C THR A 202 5.88 22.97 13.86
N LYS A 203 6.87 22.09 13.77
CA LYS A 203 7.51 21.71 12.51
C LYS A 203 7.48 20.19 12.36
N LEU A 204 6.81 19.69 11.32
CA LEU A 204 6.75 18.25 11.05
C LEU A 204 7.93 17.78 10.19
N ILE A 205 8.48 18.65 9.33
CA ILE A 205 9.57 18.29 8.40
C ILE A 205 10.73 19.28 8.57
N CYS A 206 11.89 18.80 9.01
CA CYS A 206 13.06 19.65 9.29
C CYS A 206 14.17 19.56 8.23
N ASP A 207 14.24 18.48 7.45
CA ASP A 207 15.27 18.35 6.44
C ASP A 207 14.90 19.12 5.17
N THR A 208 15.81 19.98 4.74
CA THR A 208 15.72 20.79 3.53
C THR A 208 15.94 19.98 2.25
N THR A 209 16.26 18.69 2.35
CA THR A 209 16.12 17.75 1.24
C THR A 209 14.63 17.48 0.98
N ARG A 210 13.92 18.53 0.55
CA ARG A 210 12.81 18.41 -0.39
C ARG A 210 13.37 17.82 -1.67
N LYS A 211 13.66 16.52 -1.68
CA LYS A 211 13.78 15.78 -2.93
C LYS A 211 12.35 15.58 -3.42
N ALA A 212 11.82 16.62 -4.07
CA ALA A 212 10.60 16.55 -4.87
C ALA A 212 10.94 15.95 -6.22
#